data_AF-A0A2P8EUM9-F1
#
_entry.id   AF-A0A2P8EUM9-F1
#
_cell.length_a   1.000
_cell.length_b   1.000
_cell.length_c   1.000
_cell.angle_alpha   90.00
_cell.angle_beta   90.00
_cell.angle_gamma   90.00
#
_symmetry.space_group_name_H-M   'P 1'
#
loop_
_entity.id
_entity.type
_entity.pdbx_description
1 polymer ?
#
loop_
_entity_poly.entity_id
_entity_poly.type
_entity_poly.pdbx_seq_one_letter_code
_entity_poly.pdbx_strand_id
1 'polypeptide(L)'
;MVRQMKAFSRQGPDHRAGRDVTFVDIRRRFDFRCIQLGRWVTAAERDRAAGLFYDALCDLMQILQGPESLISLRGTLGLQYGTGGRPGVSAHYDPAQRTFALAKNAGPGSIAHEWFHALDHYLADKVFMDAPSGMFASSAWLEEATPVAHPLNDYFVRCLQAILLAPDGQAPSELFRCSAEMDRRLGVHYYSRPEELCARAFEAFVQDSTIKNNFLVKGTLKSREAEAGVYPLAEQRVRINRAFCDYFLHLGHALSKTYR
;
A
#
# COMPACT_ATOMS: atom_id res chain seq x y z
N MET A 1 11.35 17.86 26.85
CA MET A 1 11.60 16.42 26.66
C MET A 1 11.81 16.14 25.17
N VAL A 2 13.03 15.82 24.75
CA VAL A 2 13.31 15.38 23.38
C VAL A 2 12.69 13.99 23.23
N ARG A 3 11.60 13.89 22.49
CA ARG A 3 10.96 12.61 22.16
C ARG A 3 11.97 11.80 21.35
N GLN A 4 12.51 10.71 21.91
CA GLN A 4 13.36 9.79 21.16
C GLN A 4 12.59 9.34 19.91
N MET A 5 13.04 9.76 18.73
CA MET A 5 12.53 9.23 17.48
C MET A 5 12.88 7.74 17.44
N LYS A 6 11.86 6.87 17.48
CA LYS A 6 12.06 5.43 17.31
C LYS A 6 12.91 5.19 16.06
N ALA A 7 13.99 4.42 16.22
CA ALA A 7 14.88 4.09 15.11
C ALA A 7 14.12 3.25 14.07
N PHE A 8 14.23 3.63 12.79
CA PHE A 8 13.79 2.78 11.69
C PHE A 8 14.87 1.71 11.42
N SER A 9 14.44 0.49 11.15
CA SER A 9 15.30 -0.67 10.88
C SER A 9 15.03 -1.17 9.47
N ARG A 10 16.10 -1.44 8.73
CA ARG A 10 16.04 -1.90 7.36
C ARG A 10 17.08 -2.99 7.10
N GLN A 11 16.67 -4.02 6.36
CA GLN A 11 17.50 -5.09 5.82
C GLN A 11 17.08 -5.31 4.36
N GLY A 12 17.94 -4.90 3.44
CA GLY A 12 17.72 -4.97 1.99
C GLY A 12 18.93 -4.39 1.25
N PRO A 13 18.93 -4.36 -0.09
CA PRO A 13 20.07 -3.85 -0.87
C PRO A 13 20.40 -2.39 -0.54
N ASP A 14 21.66 -1.98 -0.69
CA ASP A 14 22.00 -0.56 -0.60
C ASP A 14 21.58 0.16 -1.89
N HIS A 15 20.50 0.93 -1.82
CA HIS A 15 20.00 1.70 -2.97
C HIS A 15 20.70 3.04 -3.15
N ARG A 16 21.32 3.57 -2.09
CA ARG A 16 21.88 4.93 -2.09
C ARG A 16 23.35 4.92 -2.47
N ALA A 17 24.06 3.83 -2.19
CA ALA A 17 25.50 3.69 -2.42
C ALA A 17 26.29 4.85 -1.78
N GLY A 18 25.93 5.19 -0.54
CA GLY A 18 26.54 6.29 0.22
C GLY A 18 26.15 7.71 -0.21
N ARG A 19 25.24 7.88 -1.18
CA ARG A 19 24.78 9.21 -1.62
C ARG A 19 23.68 9.76 -0.73
N ASP A 20 23.74 11.06 -0.47
CA ASP A 20 22.60 11.80 0.06
C ASP A 20 21.51 11.89 -1.01
N VAL A 21 20.27 11.62 -0.60
CA VAL A 21 19.10 11.59 -1.48
C VAL A 21 18.12 12.66 -1.05
N THR A 22 17.61 13.42 -2.01
CA THR A 22 16.60 14.45 -1.79
C THR A 22 15.23 14.02 -2.34
N PHE A 23 14.16 14.73 -1.94
CA PHE A 23 12.85 14.53 -2.57
C PHE A 23 12.83 14.88 -4.07
N VAL A 24 13.76 15.72 -4.55
CA VAL A 24 13.91 15.98 -5.98
C VAL A 24 14.39 14.73 -6.71
N ASP A 25 15.33 13.99 -6.11
CA ASP A 25 15.83 12.73 -6.69
C ASP A 25 14.74 11.66 -6.70
N ILE A 26 13.92 11.57 -5.64
CA ILE A 26 12.75 10.67 -5.59
C ILE A 26 11.77 11.01 -6.72
N ARG A 27 11.40 12.29 -6.87
CA ARG A 27 10.49 12.72 -7.94
C ARG A 27 11.06 12.38 -9.31
N ARG A 28 12.35 12.65 -9.55
CA ARG A 28 13.00 12.38 -10.85
C ARG A 28 13.08 10.89 -11.16
N ARG A 29 13.40 10.06 -10.17
CA ARG A 29 13.54 8.61 -10.37
C ARG A 29 12.20 7.94 -10.67
N PHE A 30 11.19 8.23 -9.85
CA PHE A 30 9.90 7.52 -9.93
C PHE A 30 8.85 8.25 -10.76
N ASP A 31 9.10 9.50 -11.15
CA ASP A 31 8.17 10.36 -11.88
C ASP A 31 6.86 10.63 -11.13
N PHE A 32 6.91 10.83 -9.81
CA PHE A 32 5.72 11.22 -9.04
C PHE A 32 5.14 12.54 -9.57
N ARG A 33 3.82 12.58 -9.77
CA ARG A 33 3.07 13.75 -10.27
C ARG A 33 3.41 15.02 -9.50
N CYS A 34 3.48 14.91 -8.18
CA CYS A 34 3.94 15.95 -7.27
C CYS A 34 4.54 15.34 -5.99
N ILE A 35 5.49 16.05 -5.39
CA ILE A 35 5.94 15.80 -4.02
C ILE A 35 5.81 17.10 -3.23
N GLN A 36 5.05 17.07 -2.14
CA GLN A 36 4.76 18.25 -1.31
C GLN A 36 5.26 18.02 0.12
N LEU A 37 5.98 19.01 0.63
CA LEU A 37 6.50 19.02 2.00
C LEU A 37 5.71 20.02 2.84
N GLY A 38 5.37 19.63 4.06
CA GLY A 38 4.71 20.51 5.00
C GLY A 38 5.57 21.71 5.40
N ARG A 39 4.94 22.88 5.55
CA ARG A 39 5.61 24.16 5.87
C ARG A 39 6.55 24.09 7.08
N TRP A 40 6.22 23.25 8.06
CA TRP A 40 6.96 23.16 9.30
C TRP A 40 8.12 22.15 9.25
N VAL A 41 8.30 21.39 8.17
CA VAL A 41 9.36 20.37 8.06
C VAL A 41 10.72 21.08 8.02
N THR A 42 11.59 20.79 8.99
CA THR A 42 12.95 21.35 9.03
C THR A 42 13.84 20.70 7.96
N ALA A 43 14.97 21.35 7.61
CA ALA A 43 15.90 20.79 6.63
C ALA A 43 16.41 19.39 7.03
N ALA A 44 16.84 19.23 8.29
CA ALA A 44 17.32 17.94 8.80
C ALA A 44 16.22 16.85 8.78
N GLU A 45 14.97 17.20 9.13
CA GLU A 45 13.84 16.27 9.02
C GLU A 45 13.55 15.87 7.58
N ARG A 46 13.61 16.84 6.66
CA ARG A 46 13.40 16.61 5.22
C ARG A 46 14.45 15.66 4.68
N ASP A 47 15.73 15.91 4.94
CA ASP A 47 16.84 15.14 4.35
C ASP A 47 16.84 13.70 4.89
N ARG A 48 16.57 13.54 6.19
CA ARG A 48 16.36 12.21 6.80
C ARG A 48 15.15 11.49 6.19
N ALA A 49 14.02 12.17 6.03
CA ALA A 49 12.81 11.58 5.47
C ALA A 49 13.02 11.18 4.01
N ALA A 50 13.70 12.01 3.21
CA ALA A 50 14.01 11.70 1.81
C ALA A 50 14.78 10.38 1.69
N GLY A 51 15.82 10.17 2.51
CA GLY A 51 16.54 8.90 2.53
C GLY A 51 15.65 7.70 2.88
N LEU A 52 14.77 7.85 3.88
CA LEU A 52 13.84 6.79 4.29
C LEU A 52 12.79 6.46 3.21
N PHE A 53 12.21 7.49 2.59
CA PHE A 53 11.28 7.32 1.47
C PHE A 53 11.94 6.66 0.28
N TYR A 54 13.14 7.11 -0.09
CA TYR A 54 13.86 6.54 -1.22
C TYR A 54 14.09 5.04 -1.03
N ASP A 55 14.59 4.64 0.14
CA ASP A 55 14.80 3.23 0.44
C ASP A 55 13.49 2.43 0.44
N ALA A 56 12.43 2.96 1.07
CA ALA A 56 11.14 2.27 1.13
C ALA A 56 10.49 2.10 -0.25
N LEU A 57 10.59 3.11 -1.12
CA LEU A 57 10.06 3.04 -2.48
C LEU A 57 10.89 2.09 -3.37
N CYS A 58 12.22 2.08 -3.22
CA CYS A 58 13.07 1.12 -3.91
C CYS A 58 12.85 -0.32 -3.41
N ASP A 59 12.65 -0.52 -2.11
CA ASP A 59 12.29 -1.81 -1.53
C ASP A 59 10.95 -2.30 -2.05
N LEU A 60 9.93 -1.43 -2.04
CA LEU A 60 8.61 -1.75 -2.60
C LEU A 60 8.74 -2.15 -4.07
N MET A 61 9.50 -1.39 -4.88
CA MET A 61 9.75 -1.72 -6.29
C MET A 61 10.34 -3.11 -6.48
N GLN A 62 11.32 -3.50 -5.66
CA GLN A 62 11.90 -4.83 -5.73
C GLN A 62 10.94 -5.93 -5.28
N ILE A 63 10.19 -5.71 -4.21
CA ILE A 63 9.17 -6.65 -3.71
C ILE A 63 8.11 -6.92 -4.78
N LEU A 64 7.69 -5.88 -5.49
CA LEU A 64 6.68 -5.97 -6.55
C LEU A 64 7.26 -6.41 -7.91
N GLN A 65 8.59 -6.60 -8.01
CA GLN A 65 9.27 -6.99 -9.25
C GLN A 65 8.89 -6.12 -10.46
N GLY A 66 8.64 -4.83 -10.20
CA GLY A 66 8.13 -3.87 -11.20
C GLY A 66 9.10 -2.73 -11.50
N PRO A 67 8.86 -1.96 -12.57
CA PRO A 67 9.66 -0.77 -12.88
C PRO A 67 9.26 0.43 -12.01
N GLU A 68 10.04 1.51 -12.07
CA GLU A 68 9.76 2.77 -11.38
C GLU A 68 8.35 3.32 -11.64
N SER A 69 7.87 3.16 -12.88
CA SER A 69 6.52 3.63 -13.27
C SER A 69 5.38 2.87 -12.57
N LEU A 70 5.62 1.68 -12.01
CA LEU A 70 4.63 1.02 -11.16
C LEU A 70 4.47 1.78 -9.84
N ILE A 71 5.56 2.27 -9.27
CA ILE A 71 5.58 2.89 -7.93
C ILE A 71 4.82 4.22 -7.93
N SER A 72 4.93 5.00 -9.00
CA SER A 72 4.18 6.26 -9.18
C SER A 72 2.84 6.08 -9.89
N LEU A 73 2.43 4.85 -10.19
CA LEU A 73 1.22 4.53 -10.95
C LEU A 73 1.17 5.32 -12.26
N ARG A 74 2.23 5.17 -13.07
CA ARG A 74 2.51 5.86 -14.33
C ARG A 74 2.48 7.39 -14.18
N GLY A 75 3.13 7.88 -13.12
CA GLY A 75 3.24 9.30 -12.82
C GLY A 75 1.93 9.99 -12.45
N THR A 76 0.89 9.22 -12.10
CA THR A 76 -0.40 9.79 -11.66
C THR A 76 -0.47 10.02 -10.15
N LEU A 77 0.37 9.33 -9.37
CA LEU A 77 0.40 9.39 -7.92
C LEU A 77 1.18 10.61 -7.42
N GLY A 78 0.62 11.32 -6.43
CA GLY A 78 1.30 12.32 -5.64
C GLY A 78 1.79 11.78 -4.29
N LEU A 79 2.78 12.45 -3.70
CA LEU A 79 3.30 12.17 -2.36
C LEU A 79 3.30 13.44 -1.51
N GLN A 80 2.85 13.30 -0.27
CA GLN A 80 2.87 14.35 0.73
C GLN A 80 3.61 13.90 1.99
N TYR A 81 4.46 14.76 2.53
CA TYR A 81 5.14 14.51 3.80
C TYR A 81 5.05 15.70 4.74
N GLY A 82 4.58 15.44 5.96
CA GLY A 82 4.48 16.45 7.02
C GLY A 82 3.37 17.48 6.83
N THR A 83 2.40 17.21 5.96
CA THR A 83 1.20 18.03 5.72
C THR A 83 0.01 17.52 6.56
N GLY A 84 -0.95 18.41 6.87
CA GLY A 84 -2.29 17.99 7.31
C GLY A 84 -2.40 17.28 8.67
N GLY A 85 -1.45 17.46 9.60
CA GLY A 85 -1.45 16.77 10.88
C GLY A 85 -2.72 17.01 11.71
N ARG A 86 -3.70 16.11 11.60
CA ARG A 86 -4.81 15.96 12.54
C ARG A 86 -4.37 15.01 13.66
N PRO A 87 -4.71 15.29 14.93
CA PRO A 87 -4.47 14.34 16.02
C PRO A 87 -5.06 12.97 15.65
N GLY A 88 -4.26 11.91 15.69
CA GLY A 88 -4.70 10.53 15.45
C GLY A 88 -4.49 9.97 14.03
N VAL A 89 -4.24 10.80 13.01
CA VAL A 89 -4.00 10.32 11.63
C VAL A 89 -2.51 10.36 11.31
N SER A 90 -1.91 9.18 11.13
CA SER A 90 -0.48 9.04 10.84
C SER A 90 -0.19 9.04 9.34
N ALA A 91 -1.05 8.44 8.54
CA ALA A 91 -0.99 8.46 7.09
C ALA A 91 -2.40 8.32 6.52
N HIS A 92 -2.57 8.71 5.25
CA HIS A 92 -3.81 8.48 4.50
C HIS A 92 -3.57 8.65 3.00
N TYR A 93 -4.38 7.98 2.19
CA TYR A 93 -4.57 8.24 0.78
C TYR A 93 -5.78 9.15 0.55
N ASP A 94 -5.63 10.16 -0.30
CA ASP A 94 -6.71 11.02 -0.79
C ASP A 94 -7.00 10.66 -2.26
N PRO A 95 -8.15 10.01 -2.57
CA PRO A 95 -8.55 9.67 -3.93
C PRO A 95 -8.76 10.90 -4.84
N ALA A 96 -9.32 11.99 -4.30
CA ALA A 96 -9.62 13.19 -5.08
C ALA A 96 -8.32 13.86 -5.57
N GLN A 97 -7.31 13.88 -4.71
CA GLN A 97 -5.98 14.37 -5.07
C GLN A 97 -5.09 13.27 -5.67
N ARG A 98 -5.47 11.99 -5.65
CA ARG A 98 -4.59 10.85 -5.98
C ARG A 98 -3.21 10.96 -5.31
N THR A 99 -3.20 11.23 -4.01
CA THR A 99 -1.99 11.53 -3.25
C THR A 99 -2.03 10.78 -1.94
N PHE A 100 -0.95 10.07 -1.60
CA PHE A 100 -0.80 9.57 -0.24
C PHE A 100 0.06 10.52 0.58
N ALA A 101 -0.31 10.68 1.85
CA ALA A 101 0.30 11.61 2.78
C ALA A 101 0.78 10.88 4.04
N LEU A 102 1.99 11.20 4.49
CA LEU A 102 2.51 10.75 5.79
C LEU A 102 2.71 11.95 6.70
N ALA A 103 2.17 11.86 7.92
CA ALA A 103 2.45 12.83 8.97
C ALA A 103 3.92 12.77 9.39
N LYS A 104 4.46 13.86 9.94
CA LYS A 104 5.85 13.89 10.43
C LYS A 104 6.13 12.86 11.52
N ASN A 105 5.12 12.61 12.35
CA ASN A 105 5.15 11.67 13.46
C ASN A 105 4.48 10.34 13.10
N ALA A 106 4.22 10.09 11.81
CA ALA A 106 3.64 8.85 11.37
C ALA A 106 4.44 7.70 11.99
N GLY A 107 3.72 6.77 12.61
CA GLY A 107 4.37 5.55 13.08
C GLY A 107 5.10 4.87 11.91
N PRO A 108 6.19 4.14 12.18
CA PRO A 108 6.80 3.27 11.17
C PRO A 108 5.74 2.39 10.50
N GLY A 109 5.75 2.33 9.16
CA GLY A 109 5.16 1.24 8.41
C GLY A 109 3.80 1.46 7.76
N SER A 110 3.49 2.68 7.31
CA SER A 110 2.22 2.98 6.64
C SER A 110 2.32 3.13 5.11
N ILE A 111 3.53 3.16 4.53
CA ILE A 111 3.68 3.42 3.08
C ILE A 111 3.04 2.31 2.26
N ALA A 112 3.24 1.04 2.63
CA ALA A 112 2.66 -0.08 1.89
C ALA A 112 1.12 -0.02 1.88
N HIS A 113 0.52 0.31 3.02
CA HIS A 113 -0.93 0.47 3.17
C HIS A 113 -1.47 1.57 2.25
N GLU A 114 -0.94 2.78 2.37
CA GLU A 114 -1.44 3.91 1.56
C GLU A 114 -1.14 3.76 0.07
N TRP A 115 -0.01 3.12 -0.27
CA TRP A 115 0.30 2.82 -1.66
C TRP A 115 -0.70 1.82 -2.25
N PHE A 116 -1.15 0.83 -1.46
CA PHE A 116 -2.18 -0.09 -1.94
C PHE A 116 -3.52 0.61 -2.14
N HIS A 117 -3.95 1.48 -1.23
CA HIS A 117 -5.13 2.33 -1.46
C HIS A 117 -5.02 3.09 -2.78
N ALA A 118 -3.84 3.65 -3.07
CA ALA A 118 -3.60 4.32 -4.34
C ALA A 118 -3.69 3.37 -5.54
N LEU A 119 -3.13 2.16 -5.45
CA LEU A 119 -3.22 1.14 -6.50
C LEU A 119 -4.66 0.71 -6.73
N ASP A 120 -5.40 0.40 -5.67
CA ASP A 120 -6.78 -0.09 -5.70
C ASP A 120 -7.72 0.96 -6.33
N HIS A 121 -7.58 2.22 -5.95
CA HIS A 121 -8.28 3.34 -6.61
C HIS A 121 -7.83 3.51 -8.08
N TYR A 122 -6.54 3.40 -8.37
CA TYR A 122 -6.02 3.52 -9.73
C TYR A 122 -6.50 2.40 -10.65
N LEU A 123 -6.77 1.20 -10.13
CA LEU A 123 -7.16 0.05 -10.93
C LEU A 123 -8.66 0.01 -11.26
N ALA A 124 -9.50 0.78 -10.58
CA ALA A 124 -10.95 0.69 -10.72
C ALA A 124 -11.42 0.82 -12.18
N ASP A 125 -10.96 1.87 -12.89
CA ASP A 125 -11.30 2.14 -14.30
C ASP A 125 -10.51 1.29 -15.32
N LYS A 126 -9.61 0.42 -14.85
CA LYS A 126 -8.80 -0.50 -15.69
C LYS A 126 -9.30 -1.93 -15.60
N VAL A 127 -9.79 -2.30 -14.42
CA VAL A 127 -10.30 -3.63 -14.12
C VAL A 127 -11.78 -3.71 -14.45
N PHE A 128 -12.55 -2.63 -14.30
CA PHE A 128 -14.00 -2.60 -14.50
C PHE A 128 -14.41 -1.48 -15.47
N MET A 129 -15.36 -1.76 -16.35
CA MET A 129 -15.78 -0.80 -17.39
C MET A 129 -16.85 0.19 -16.94
N ASP A 130 -17.59 -0.15 -15.89
CA ASP A 130 -18.75 0.57 -15.35
C ASP A 130 -18.54 1.01 -13.90
N ALA A 131 -17.32 0.90 -13.37
CA ALA A 131 -16.99 1.41 -12.05
C ALA A 131 -17.20 2.94 -11.98
N PRO A 132 -17.96 3.44 -10.99
CA PRO A 132 -18.10 4.87 -10.76
C PRO A 132 -16.76 5.60 -10.60
N SER A 133 -16.67 6.81 -11.14
CA SER A 133 -15.46 7.65 -10.99
C SER A 133 -15.14 7.89 -9.51
N GLY A 134 -13.92 7.56 -9.09
CA GLY A 134 -13.45 7.74 -7.72
C GLY A 134 -13.66 6.54 -6.81
N MET A 135 -14.24 5.45 -7.31
CA MET A 135 -14.40 4.20 -6.55
C MET A 135 -13.09 3.40 -6.52
N PHE A 136 -12.90 2.59 -5.49
CA PHE A 136 -11.82 1.60 -5.41
C PHE A 136 -12.18 0.32 -6.17
N ALA A 137 -11.20 -0.35 -6.77
CA ALA A 137 -11.46 -1.58 -7.53
C ALA A 137 -12.01 -2.70 -6.64
N SER A 138 -11.55 -2.81 -5.39
CA SER A 138 -12.06 -3.75 -4.40
C SER A 138 -13.55 -3.53 -4.06
N SER A 139 -13.98 -2.28 -3.91
CA SER A 139 -15.40 -1.93 -3.70
C SER A 139 -16.21 -2.20 -4.97
N ALA A 140 -15.72 -1.80 -6.14
CA ALA A 140 -16.39 -2.03 -7.42
C ALA A 140 -16.61 -3.53 -7.69
N TRP A 141 -15.63 -4.37 -7.33
CA TRP A 141 -15.77 -5.82 -7.45
C TRP A 141 -16.87 -6.40 -6.56
N LEU A 142 -17.01 -5.92 -5.31
CA LEU A 142 -18.10 -6.34 -4.42
C LEU A 142 -19.48 -5.85 -4.88
N GLU A 143 -19.53 -4.72 -5.58
CA GLU A 143 -20.74 -4.20 -6.21
C GLU A 143 -21.03 -4.83 -7.58
N GLU A 144 -20.32 -5.92 -7.93
CA GLU A 144 -20.51 -6.70 -9.16
C GLU A 144 -20.31 -5.87 -10.45
N ALA A 145 -19.42 -4.88 -10.41
CA ALA A 145 -19.02 -4.13 -11.60
C ALA A 145 -18.47 -5.06 -12.69
N THR A 146 -18.72 -4.72 -13.95
CA THR A 146 -18.41 -5.53 -15.13
C THR A 146 -16.90 -5.57 -15.40
N PRO A 147 -16.23 -6.75 -15.28
CA PRO A 147 -14.80 -6.85 -15.50
C PRO A 147 -14.40 -6.61 -16.96
N VAL A 148 -13.32 -5.89 -17.19
CA VAL A 148 -12.64 -5.78 -18.49
C VAL A 148 -11.80 -7.03 -18.70
N ALA A 149 -12.08 -7.78 -19.76
CA ALA A 149 -11.37 -9.00 -20.10
C ALA A 149 -9.88 -8.73 -20.37
N HIS A 150 -9.02 -9.12 -19.44
CA HIS A 150 -7.57 -8.99 -19.56
C HIS A 150 -6.87 -9.92 -18.55
N PRO A 151 -5.81 -10.68 -18.92
CA PRO A 151 -5.17 -11.62 -18.00
C PRO A 151 -4.68 -10.99 -16.69
N LEU A 152 -4.16 -9.75 -16.72
CA LEU A 152 -3.77 -9.04 -15.49
C LEU A 152 -4.96 -8.73 -14.57
N ASN A 153 -6.14 -8.45 -15.15
CA ASN A 153 -7.35 -8.19 -14.39
C ASN A 153 -7.82 -9.49 -13.72
N ASP A 154 -7.70 -10.64 -14.39
CA ASP A 154 -8.00 -11.95 -13.78
C ASP A 154 -7.09 -12.24 -12.58
N TYR A 155 -5.78 -11.96 -12.69
CA TYR A 155 -4.86 -12.11 -11.55
C TYR A 155 -5.18 -11.15 -10.40
N PHE A 156 -5.58 -9.90 -10.71
CA PHE A 156 -6.00 -8.96 -9.68
C PHE A 156 -7.30 -9.41 -8.98
N VAL A 157 -8.31 -9.87 -9.74
CA VAL A 157 -9.55 -10.41 -9.19
C VAL A 157 -9.29 -11.63 -8.31
N ARG A 158 -8.33 -12.50 -8.66
CA ARG A 158 -7.90 -13.61 -7.78
C ARG A 158 -7.33 -13.12 -6.44
N CYS A 159 -6.65 -11.97 -6.43
CA CYS A 159 -6.21 -11.35 -5.17
C CYS A 159 -7.43 -10.93 -4.33
N LEU A 160 -8.40 -10.25 -4.93
CA LEU A 160 -9.64 -9.84 -4.25
C LEU A 160 -10.40 -11.05 -3.68
N GLN A 161 -10.56 -12.12 -4.47
CA GLN A 161 -11.18 -13.37 -4.02
C GLN A 161 -10.44 -14.00 -2.83
N ALA A 162 -9.10 -14.09 -2.89
CA ALA A 162 -8.30 -14.66 -1.81
C ALA A 162 -8.39 -13.86 -0.49
N ILE A 163 -8.65 -12.55 -0.59
CA ILE A 163 -8.77 -11.64 0.54
C ILE A 163 -10.19 -11.64 1.11
N LEU A 164 -11.20 -11.50 0.26
CA LEU A 164 -12.57 -11.18 0.65
C LEU A 164 -13.45 -12.43 0.85
N LEU A 165 -13.10 -13.55 0.22
CA LEU A 165 -13.89 -14.79 0.27
C LEU A 165 -13.19 -15.92 1.04
N ALA A 166 -13.99 -16.85 1.54
CA ALA A 166 -13.55 -18.15 2.01
C ALA A 166 -12.99 -19.00 0.83
N PRO A 167 -12.20 -20.06 1.09
CA PRO A 167 -11.56 -20.86 0.04
C PRO A 167 -12.52 -21.47 -1.00
N ASP A 168 -13.78 -21.74 -0.62
CA ASP A 168 -14.83 -22.26 -1.49
C ASP A 168 -15.52 -21.17 -2.33
N GLY A 169 -15.22 -19.90 -2.07
CA GLY A 169 -15.84 -18.75 -2.73
C GLY A 169 -17.29 -18.49 -2.33
N GLN A 170 -17.86 -19.23 -1.37
CA GLN A 170 -19.30 -19.19 -1.04
C GLN A 170 -19.62 -18.34 0.20
N ALA A 171 -18.60 -17.96 0.97
CA ALA A 171 -18.78 -17.19 2.20
C ALA A 171 -17.74 -16.07 2.32
N PRO A 172 -17.98 -15.05 3.16
CA PRO A 172 -16.96 -14.07 3.49
C PRO A 172 -15.74 -14.73 4.15
N SER A 173 -14.57 -14.14 3.93
CA SER A 173 -13.32 -14.62 4.52
C SER A 173 -13.27 -14.41 6.03
N GLU A 174 -12.36 -15.12 6.70
CA GLU A 174 -12.16 -14.95 8.15
C GLU A 174 -11.68 -13.53 8.48
N LEU A 175 -10.77 -12.99 7.68
CA LEU A 175 -10.35 -11.59 7.77
C LEU A 175 -11.54 -10.62 7.74
N PHE A 176 -12.50 -10.81 6.82
CA PHE A 176 -13.71 -9.98 6.78
C PHE A 176 -14.53 -10.12 8.07
N ARG A 177 -14.76 -11.35 8.54
CA ARG A 177 -15.55 -11.59 9.76
C ARG A 177 -14.94 -10.95 11.00
N CYS A 178 -13.63 -11.09 11.20
CA CYS A 178 -12.91 -10.44 12.30
C CYS A 178 -13.00 -8.91 12.21
N SER A 179 -12.81 -8.36 11.02
CA SER A 179 -12.93 -6.92 10.78
C SER A 179 -14.34 -6.37 11.01
N ALA A 180 -15.38 -7.09 10.59
CA ALA A 180 -16.78 -6.71 10.82
C ALA A 180 -17.16 -6.79 12.31
N GLU A 181 -16.61 -7.75 13.05
CA GLU A 181 -16.74 -7.82 14.50
C GLU A 181 -16.05 -6.62 15.19
N MET A 182 -14.85 -6.25 14.73
CA MET A 182 -14.15 -5.06 15.24
C MET A 182 -14.97 -3.78 15.01
N ASP A 183 -15.49 -3.61 13.80
CA ASP A 183 -16.37 -2.49 13.44
C ASP A 183 -17.60 -2.41 14.36
N ARG A 184 -18.28 -3.56 14.62
CA ARG A 184 -19.39 -3.62 15.58
C ARG A 184 -18.98 -3.23 17.00
N ARG A 185 -17.83 -3.70 17.49
CA ARG A 185 -17.36 -3.38 18.85
C ARG A 185 -17.03 -1.91 19.03
N LEU A 186 -16.53 -1.26 17.98
CA LEU A 186 -16.11 0.14 18.01
C LEU A 186 -17.21 1.10 17.55
N GLY A 187 -18.31 0.60 16.99
CA GLY A 187 -19.41 1.41 16.47
C GLY A 187 -19.02 2.22 15.23
N VAL A 188 -18.13 1.67 14.40
CA VAL A 188 -17.61 2.31 13.17
C VAL A 188 -17.81 1.39 11.97
N HIS A 189 -17.65 1.94 10.76
CA HIS A 189 -17.55 1.16 9.53
C HIS A 189 -16.23 1.54 8.85
N TYR A 190 -15.17 0.82 9.20
CA TYR A 190 -13.81 1.11 8.75
C TYR A 190 -13.04 -0.17 8.45
N TYR A 191 -12.88 -1.07 9.42
CA TYR A 191 -12.03 -2.25 9.29
C TYR A 191 -12.56 -3.25 8.25
N SER A 192 -13.88 -3.33 8.08
CA SER A 192 -14.54 -4.26 7.15
C SER A 192 -14.74 -3.71 5.74
N ARG A 193 -14.29 -2.48 5.46
CA ARG A 193 -14.33 -1.95 4.10
C ARG A 193 -13.43 -2.76 3.17
N PRO A 194 -13.85 -3.07 1.94
CA PRO A 194 -13.06 -3.88 1.02
C PRO A 194 -11.68 -3.29 0.74
N GLU A 195 -11.58 -1.97 0.58
CA GLU A 195 -10.32 -1.27 0.33
C GLU A 195 -9.36 -1.37 1.54
N GLU A 196 -9.89 -1.32 2.76
CA GLU A 196 -9.11 -1.47 3.99
C GLU A 196 -8.65 -2.91 4.22
N LEU A 197 -9.51 -3.90 3.94
CA LEU A 197 -9.16 -5.32 4.00
C LEU A 197 -8.03 -5.64 3.02
N CYS A 198 -8.12 -5.12 1.79
CA CYS A 198 -7.12 -5.35 0.77
C CYS A 198 -5.80 -4.63 1.07
N ALA A 199 -5.84 -3.40 1.59
CA ALA A 199 -4.63 -2.69 2.04
C ALA A 199 -3.91 -3.44 3.18
N ARG A 200 -4.64 -3.95 4.17
CA ARG A 200 -4.08 -4.76 5.28
C ARG A 200 -3.51 -6.09 4.81
N ALA A 201 -4.18 -6.73 3.86
CA ALA A 201 -3.68 -7.94 3.23
C ALA A 201 -2.38 -7.68 2.47
N PHE A 202 -2.28 -6.55 1.76
CA PHE A 202 -1.07 -6.15 1.07
C PHE A 202 0.08 -5.81 2.03
N GLU A 203 -0.21 -5.17 3.17
CA GLU A 203 0.80 -4.97 4.23
C GLU A 203 1.38 -6.32 4.70
N ALA A 204 0.54 -7.33 4.90
CA ALA A 204 1.00 -8.66 5.30
C ALA A 204 1.93 -9.28 4.23
N PHE A 205 1.57 -9.14 2.95
CA PHE A 205 2.38 -9.57 1.82
C PHE A 205 3.75 -8.88 1.77
N VAL A 206 3.79 -7.55 1.87
CA VAL A 206 5.05 -6.78 1.87
C VAL A 206 5.91 -7.16 3.08
N GLN A 207 5.31 -7.36 4.25
CA GLN A 207 6.04 -7.75 5.46
C GLN A 207 6.66 -9.15 5.37
N ASP A 208 6.03 -10.06 4.62
CA ASP A 208 6.52 -11.44 4.45
C ASP A 208 7.65 -11.55 3.43
N SER A 209 7.91 -10.51 2.63
CA SER A 209 9.03 -10.47 1.69
C SER A 209 10.39 -10.61 2.40
N THR A 210 11.43 -10.99 1.65
CA THR A 210 12.79 -11.14 2.20
C THR A 210 13.41 -9.80 2.62
N ILE A 211 12.95 -8.69 2.03
CA ILE A 211 13.37 -7.33 2.36
C ILE A 211 12.59 -6.86 3.59
N LYS A 212 13.28 -6.48 4.66
CA LYS A 212 12.64 -5.97 5.89
C LYS A 212 12.84 -4.46 5.97
N ASN A 213 11.77 -3.69 5.94
CA ASN A 213 11.83 -2.24 6.08
C ASN A 213 10.67 -1.74 6.94
N ASN A 214 10.95 -1.33 8.18
CA ASN A 214 9.89 -0.91 9.09
C ASN A 214 9.34 0.50 8.81
N PHE A 215 9.97 1.27 7.91
CA PHE A 215 9.40 2.51 7.39
C PHE A 215 8.34 2.21 6.31
N LEU A 216 8.54 1.14 5.54
CA LEU A 216 7.62 0.68 4.49
C LEU A 216 6.37 0.01 5.08
N VAL A 217 6.55 -0.98 5.96
CA VAL A 217 5.46 -1.73 6.60
C VAL A 217 5.82 -2.16 8.02
N LYS A 218 4.84 -2.20 8.92
CA LYS A 218 5.09 -2.64 10.30
C LYS A 218 3.97 -3.47 10.91
N GLY A 219 4.32 -4.72 11.25
CA GLY A 219 3.75 -5.41 12.40
C GLY A 219 2.36 -5.99 12.20
N THR A 220 2.13 -6.71 11.12
CA THR A 220 0.89 -7.47 10.82
C THR A 220 0.75 -8.80 11.56
N LEU A 221 1.64 -9.08 12.54
CA LEU A 221 1.67 -10.36 13.28
C LEU A 221 1.63 -10.20 14.80
N LYS A 222 2.08 -9.06 15.33
CA LYS A 222 2.27 -8.82 16.78
C LYS A 222 1.77 -7.45 17.24
N SER A 223 0.99 -6.76 16.40
CA SER A 223 0.32 -5.52 16.78
C SER A 223 -0.99 -5.83 17.50
N ARG A 224 -1.56 -4.84 18.20
CA ARG A 224 -2.89 -4.98 18.81
C ARG A 224 -3.94 -5.28 17.75
N GLU A 225 -3.79 -4.69 16.58
CA GLU A 225 -4.61 -4.94 15.40
C GLU A 225 -4.46 -6.39 14.91
N ALA A 226 -3.25 -6.94 14.88
CA ALA A 226 -3.03 -8.36 14.54
C ALA A 226 -3.64 -9.29 15.59
N GLU A 227 -3.50 -8.98 16.88
CA GLU A 227 -4.13 -9.73 17.98
C GLU A 227 -5.66 -9.69 17.89
N ALA A 228 -6.22 -8.60 17.35
CA ALA A 228 -7.65 -8.46 17.12
C ALA A 228 -8.15 -9.10 15.81
N GLY A 229 -7.27 -9.75 15.04
CA GLY A 229 -7.65 -10.51 13.85
C GLY A 229 -7.86 -9.67 12.59
N VAL A 230 -7.51 -8.38 12.58
CA VAL A 230 -7.68 -7.50 11.40
C VAL A 230 -6.50 -7.56 10.41
N TYR A 231 -5.77 -8.67 10.40
CA TYR A 231 -4.76 -9.01 9.39
C TYR A 231 -4.91 -10.49 9.02
N PRO A 232 -4.60 -10.88 7.77
CA PRO A 232 -4.69 -12.29 7.39
C PRO A 232 -3.64 -13.12 8.15
N LEU A 233 -4.05 -14.33 8.54
CA LEU A 233 -3.24 -15.29 9.28
C LEU A 233 -3.25 -16.66 8.60
N ALA A 234 -2.28 -17.50 8.99
CA ALA A 234 -2.18 -18.92 8.61
C ALA A 234 -2.40 -19.16 7.09
N GLU A 235 -3.25 -20.13 6.75
CA GLU A 235 -3.53 -20.52 5.36
C GLU A 235 -4.07 -19.37 4.50
N GLN A 236 -4.86 -18.46 5.08
CA GLN A 236 -5.36 -17.31 4.32
C GLN A 236 -4.22 -16.39 3.88
N ARG A 237 -3.29 -16.08 4.79
CA ARG A 237 -2.10 -15.28 4.49
C ARG A 237 -1.24 -15.91 3.39
N VAL A 238 -1.05 -17.23 3.44
CA VAL A 238 -0.30 -17.98 2.40
C VAL A 238 -0.98 -17.86 1.03
N ARG A 239 -2.30 -18.04 0.95
CA ARG A 239 -3.05 -17.91 -0.31
C ARG A 239 -2.99 -16.50 -0.87
N ILE A 240 -3.17 -15.49 -0.02
CA ILE A 240 -3.08 -14.07 -0.40
C ILE A 240 -1.67 -13.77 -0.96
N ASN A 241 -0.61 -14.20 -0.27
CA ASN A 241 0.76 -13.96 -0.72
C ASN A 241 1.01 -14.60 -2.08
N ARG A 242 0.50 -15.82 -2.32
CA ARG A 242 0.61 -16.48 -3.62
C ARG A 242 -0.12 -15.70 -4.71
N ALA A 243 -1.34 -15.24 -4.45
CA ALA A 243 -2.11 -14.45 -5.41
C ALA A 243 -1.40 -13.13 -5.77
N PHE A 244 -0.88 -12.41 -4.77
CA PHE A 244 -0.10 -11.19 -5.02
C PHE A 244 1.22 -11.47 -5.76
N CYS A 245 1.95 -12.52 -5.41
CA CYS A 245 3.14 -12.94 -6.15
C CYS A 245 2.82 -13.16 -7.63
N ASP A 246 1.75 -13.91 -7.93
CA ASP A 246 1.33 -14.18 -9.30
C ASP A 246 0.95 -12.88 -10.02
N TYR A 247 0.16 -12.01 -9.39
CA TYR A 247 -0.24 -10.73 -9.97
C TYR A 247 0.97 -9.82 -10.29
N PHE A 248 1.83 -9.57 -9.31
CA PHE A 248 2.94 -8.64 -9.47
C PHE A 248 4.05 -9.18 -10.39
N LEU A 249 4.27 -10.50 -10.43
CA LEU A 249 5.17 -11.11 -11.41
C LEU A 249 4.73 -10.81 -12.85
N HIS A 250 3.44 -11.04 -13.16
CA HIS A 250 2.91 -10.81 -14.51
C HIS A 250 2.81 -9.32 -14.85
N LEU A 251 2.39 -8.49 -13.89
CA LEU A 251 2.33 -7.04 -14.05
C LEU A 251 3.72 -6.45 -14.32
N GLY A 252 4.72 -6.83 -13.51
CA GLY A 252 6.10 -6.38 -13.66
C GLY A 252 6.69 -6.74 -15.02
N HIS A 253 6.45 -7.97 -15.49
CA HIS A 253 6.87 -8.42 -16.82
C HIS A 253 6.19 -7.63 -17.95
N ALA A 254 4.88 -7.42 -17.85
CA ALA A 254 4.12 -6.67 -18.85
C ALA A 254 4.59 -5.21 -18.94
N LEU A 255 4.81 -4.56 -17.80
CA LEU A 255 5.29 -3.18 -17.76
C LEU A 255 6.73 -3.08 -18.30
N SER A 256 7.61 -4.03 -17.97
CA SER A 256 9.01 -4.02 -18.43
C SER A 256 9.17 -4.18 -19.94
N LYS A 257 8.23 -4.87 -20.62
CA LYS A 257 8.21 -4.97 -22.09
C LYS A 257 7.81 -3.67 -22.78
N THR A 258 7.03 -2.83 -22.10
CA THR A 258 6.49 -1.58 -22.68
C THR A 258 7.57 -0.48 -22.75
N TYR A 259 8.65 -0.61 -21.99
CA TYR A 259 9.76 0.36 -21.91
C TYR A 259 11.07 -0.15 -22.54
N ARG A 260 11.00 -1.19 -23.38
CA ARG A 260 12.09 -1.59 -24.29
C ARG A 260 11.75 -1.13 -25.70
#